data_AF-A0A839SMK0-F1
#
_entry.id   AF-A0A839SMK0-F1
#
_cell.length_a   1.000
_cell.length_b   1.000
_cell.length_c   1.000
_cell.angle_alpha   90.00
_cell.angle_beta   90.00
_cell.angle_gamma   90.00
#
_symmetry.space_group_name_H-M   'P 1'
#
loop_
_entity.id
_entity.type
_entity.pdbx_description
1 polymer ?
#
loop_
_entity_poly.entity_id
_entity_poly.type
_entity_poly.pdbx_seq_one_letter_code
_entity_poly.pdbx_strand_id
1 'polypeptide(L)'
;MLLKGGCLCGDLRYSIETAGGVADYCHCVYCRRASGAPVVAWLQVPPAQFTLLSGNVRHFTAAPGSHRHFCARCGAQVYMSDDEGRSIGIAIAGLDDPEQVSPSAHGFAARKLNWLTLVDDLPRYPGPPPHDE
;
A
#
# COMPACT_ATOMS: atom_id res chain seq x y z
N MET A 1 -16.99 4.98 4.25
CA MET A 1 -16.44 5.83 3.17
C MET A 1 -16.20 4.97 1.95
N LEU A 2 -16.42 5.51 0.75
CA LEU A 2 -16.10 4.83 -0.51
C LEU A 2 -14.90 5.52 -1.15
N LEU A 3 -13.76 4.84 -1.16
CA LEU A 3 -12.56 5.31 -1.84
C LEU A 3 -12.45 4.65 -3.22
N LYS A 4 -11.85 5.37 -4.17
CA LYS A 4 -11.54 4.86 -5.51
C LYS A 4 -10.10 5.17 -5.85
N GLY A 5 -9.54 4.38 -6.75
CA GLY A 5 -8.20 4.60 -7.24
C GLY A 5 -7.91 3.76 -8.47
N GLY A 6 -6.67 3.85 -8.92
CA GLY A 6 -6.23 3.09 -10.07
C GLY A 6 -4.76 3.26 -10.39
N CYS A 7 -4.37 2.66 -11.50
CA CYS A 7 -3.03 2.85 -12.04
C CYS A 7 -2.91 4.17 -12.82
N LEU A 8 -1.66 4.55 -13.11
CA LEU A 8 -1.32 5.76 -13.89
C LEU A 8 -2.04 5.85 -15.24
N CYS A 9 -2.20 4.73 -15.96
CA CYS A 9 -2.80 4.77 -17.30
C CYS A 9 -4.34 4.67 -17.30
N GLY A 10 -4.97 4.50 -16.13
CA GLY A 10 -6.42 4.40 -15.99
C GLY A 10 -7.03 3.04 -16.29
N ASP A 11 -6.30 2.09 -16.88
CA ASP A 11 -6.84 0.77 -17.24
C ASP A 11 -7.29 -0.04 -16.01
N LEU A 12 -6.47 -0.03 -14.97
CA LEU A 12 -6.71 -0.75 -13.72
C LEU A 12 -7.38 0.20 -12.73
N ARG A 13 -8.61 -0.13 -12.32
CA ARG A 13 -9.43 0.66 -11.40
C ARG A 13 -9.99 -0.22 -10.29
N TYR A 14 -10.16 0.35 -9.10
CA TYR A 14 -10.70 -0.35 -7.94
C TYR A 14 -11.53 0.58 -7.05
N SER A 15 -12.31 -0.01 -6.16
CA SER A 15 -13.00 0.67 -5.05
C SER A 15 -12.73 -0.02 -3.72
N ILE A 16 -12.81 0.78 -2.65
CA ILE A 16 -12.64 0.33 -1.26
C ILE A 16 -13.79 0.87 -0.42
N GLU A 17 -14.51 -0.03 0.25
CA GLU A 17 -15.57 0.30 1.21
C GLU A 17 -15.04 0.18 2.62
N THR A 18 -14.57 1.28 3.21
CA THR A 18 -13.95 1.25 4.56
C THR A 18 -14.58 2.25 5.51
N ALA A 19 -14.68 1.89 6.79
CA ALA A 19 -15.08 2.78 7.88
C ALA A 19 -13.87 3.46 8.58
N GLY A 20 -12.66 3.19 8.08
CA GLY A 20 -11.39 3.50 8.72
C GLY A 20 -10.49 2.29 8.59
N GLY A 21 -9.30 2.48 8.00
CA GLY A 21 -8.28 1.43 7.88
C GLY A 21 -6.97 1.93 8.47
N VAL A 22 -6.11 0.99 8.82
CA VAL A 22 -4.78 1.32 9.37
C VAL A 22 -3.88 1.71 8.20
N ALA A 23 -3.37 2.94 8.24
CA ALA A 23 -2.47 3.47 7.23
C ALA A 23 -1.08 3.70 7.81
N ASP A 24 -0.04 3.27 7.11
CA ASP A 24 1.35 3.40 7.57
C ASP A 24 2.32 3.71 6.43
N TYR A 25 3.42 4.38 6.78
CA TYR A 25 4.58 4.52 5.93
C TYR A 25 5.49 3.29 6.08
N CYS A 26 5.67 2.53 4.99
CA CYS A 26 6.57 1.40 4.97
C CYS A 26 7.95 1.77 4.39
N HIS A 27 9.00 1.53 5.18
CA HIS A 27 10.39 1.79 4.82
C HIS A 27 11.14 0.55 4.33
N CYS A 28 10.50 -0.60 4.15
CA CYS A 28 11.21 -1.84 3.85
C CYS A 28 11.81 -1.86 2.43
N VAL A 29 12.86 -2.67 2.23
CA VAL A 29 13.57 -2.75 0.93
C VAL A 29 12.66 -3.25 -0.20
N TYR A 30 11.70 -4.13 0.09
CA TYR A 30 10.77 -4.63 -0.91
C TYR A 30 9.83 -3.53 -1.42
N CYS A 31 9.28 -2.72 -0.52
CA CYS A 31 8.41 -1.59 -0.89
C CYS A 31 9.18 -0.55 -1.70
N ARG A 32 10.42 -0.23 -1.31
CA ARG A 32 11.25 0.70 -2.09
C ARG A 32 11.59 0.19 -3.48
N ARG A 33 12.03 -1.07 -3.59
CA ARG A 33 12.42 -1.65 -4.89
C ARG A 33 11.25 -1.87 -5.83
N ALA A 34 10.07 -2.24 -5.30
CA ALA A 34 8.90 -2.48 -6.12
C ALA A 34 8.25 -1.20 -6.65
N SER A 35 8.28 -0.12 -5.87
CA SER A 35 7.70 1.17 -6.27
C SER A 35 8.69 2.13 -6.91
N GLY A 36 10.00 1.94 -6.69
CA GLY A 36 11.02 2.95 -6.99
C GLY A 36 11.01 4.15 -6.04
N ALA A 37 10.14 4.16 -5.01
CA ALA A 37 9.99 5.27 -4.07
C ALA A 37 10.85 5.09 -2.80
N PRO A 38 11.25 6.18 -2.12
CA PRO A 38 12.01 6.10 -0.86
C PRO A 38 11.21 5.50 0.30
N VAL A 39 9.89 5.68 0.27
CA VAL A 39 8.89 5.22 1.24
C VAL A 39 7.58 4.98 0.49
N VAL A 40 6.78 4.02 0.92
CA VAL A 40 5.43 3.78 0.37
C VAL A 40 4.42 3.88 1.50
N ALA A 41 3.37 4.66 1.29
CA ALA A 41 2.23 4.74 2.19
C ALA A 41 1.19 3.68 1.80
N TRP A 42 0.84 2.81 2.74
CA TRP A 42 -0.14 1.74 2.54
C TRP A 42 -1.38 1.98 3.39
N LEU A 43 -2.55 1.64 2.86
CA LEU A 43 -3.79 1.48 3.61
C LEU A 43 -4.14 -0.01 3.65
N GLN A 44 -4.24 -0.59 4.84
CA GLN A 44 -4.66 -1.98 5.02
C GLN A 44 -6.18 -2.07 5.17
N VAL A 45 -6.81 -2.95 4.40
CA VAL A 45 -8.25 -3.25 4.48
C VAL A 45 -8.53 -4.74 4.38
N PRO A 46 -9.63 -5.23 4.97
CA PRO A 46 -10.11 -6.59 4.73
C PRO A 46 -10.39 -6.83 3.23
N PRO A 47 -10.12 -8.02 2.68
CA PRO A 47 -10.38 -8.31 1.26
C PRO A 47 -11.83 -8.10 0.85
N ALA A 48 -12.78 -8.35 1.75
CA ALA A 48 -14.21 -8.12 1.51
C ALA A 48 -14.55 -6.64 1.23
N GLN A 49 -13.68 -5.70 1.62
CA GLN A 49 -13.86 -4.27 1.37
C GLN A 49 -13.24 -3.81 0.06
N PHE A 50 -12.48 -4.65 -0.63
CA PHE A 50 -11.80 -4.29 -1.89
C PHE A 50 -12.53 -4.89 -3.09
N THR A 51 -12.74 -4.09 -4.13
CA THR A 51 -13.30 -4.56 -5.40
C THR A 51 -12.46 -4.05 -6.57
N LEU A 52 -12.00 -4.96 -7.42
CA LEU A 52 -11.40 -4.61 -8.71
C LEU A 52 -12.53 -4.30 -9.71
N LEU A 53 -12.52 -3.09 -10.26
CA LEU A 53 -13.57 -2.60 -11.15
C LEU A 53 -13.23 -2.84 -12.63
N SER A 54 -11.95 -2.68 -12.99
CA SER A 54 -11.48 -2.88 -14.36
C SER A 54 -9.98 -3.14 -14.43
N GLY A 55 -9.54 -3.62 -15.59
CA GLY A 55 -8.13 -3.75 -15.97
C GLY A 55 -7.52 -5.12 -15.66
N ASN A 56 -6.40 -5.39 -16.30
CA ASN A 56 -5.65 -6.62 -16.12
C ASN A 56 -4.55 -6.45 -15.08
N VAL A 57 -4.59 -7.31 -14.07
CA VAL A 57 -3.58 -7.37 -13.01
C VAL A 57 -2.53 -8.40 -13.36
N ARG A 58 -1.26 -8.04 -13.18
CA ARG A 58 -0.16 -9.01 -13.03
C ARG A 58 0.32 -8.97 -11.59
N HIS A 59 0.87 -10.08 -11.11
CA HIS A 59 1.42 -10.14 -9.77
C HIS A 59 2.84 -10.72 -9.74
N PHE A 60 3.56 -10.39 -8.67
CA PHE A 60 4.88 -10.90 -8.35
C PHE A 60 4.96 -11.19 -6.85
N THR A 61 5.39 -12.39 -6.50
CA THR A 61 5.62 -12.80 -5.11
C THR A 61 7.04 -12.42 -4.71
N ALA A 62 7.17 -11.37 -3.90
CA ALA A 62 8.49 -10.84 -3.50
C ALA A 62 9.11 -11.63 -2.33
N ALA A 63 8.25 -12.21 -1.51
CA ALA A 63 8.57 -13.08 -0.38
C ALA A 63 7.34 -13.98 -0.12
N PRO A 64 7.49 -15.13 0.57
CA PRO A 64 6.35 -15.90 1.03
C PRO A 64 5.37 -15.01 1.80
N GLY A 65 4.07 -15.10 1.53
CA GLY A 65 3.07 -14.26 2.17
C GLY A 65 2.96 -12.83 1.62
N SER A 66 3.62 -12.49 0.51
CA SER A 66 3.60 -11.10 -0.01
C SER A 66 3.53 -11.06 -1.54
N HIS A 67 2.31 -10.91 -2.05
CA HIS A 67 2.03 -10.70 -3.46
C HIS A 67 1.88 -9.20 -3.75
N ARG A 68 2.56 -8.74 -4.79
CA ARG A 68 2.46 -7.36 -5.28
C ARG A 68 1.71 -7.36 -6.60
N HIS A 69 0.66 -6.56 -6.70
CA HIS A 69 -0.24 -6.51 -7.84
C HIS A 69 -0.04 -5.20 -8.60
N PHE A 70 0.21 -5.29 -9.89
CA PHE A 70 0.53 -4.17 -10.76
C PHE A 70 -0.26 -4.20 -12.06
N CYS A 71 -0.48 -3.01 -12.62
CA CYS A 71 -1.12 -2.87 -13.92
C CYS A 71 -0.28 -3.53 -15.00
N ALA A 72 -0.87 -4.46 -15.76
CA ALA A 72 -0.19 -5.15 -16.85
C ALA A 72 0.30 -4.22 -17.97
N ARG A 73 -0.27 -3.02 -18.09
CA ARG A 73 0.05 -2.04 -19.14
C ARG A 73 1.13 -1.03 -18.72
N CYS A 74 0.92 -0.33 -17.60
CA CYS A 74 1.84 0.73 -17.17
C CYS A 74 2.80 0.32 -16.03
N GLY A 75 2.65 -0.88 -15.46
CA GLY A 75 3.53 -1.38 -14.41
C GLY A 75 3.32 -0.77 -13.03
N ALA A 76 2.41 0.21 -12.86
CA ALA A 76 2.13 0.81 -11.56
C ALA A 76 1.68 -0.27 -10.57
N GLN A 77 2.34 -0.35 -9.41
CA GLN A 77 1.92 -1.18 -8.30
C GLN A 77 0.70 -0.53 -7.63
N VAL A 78 -0.39 -1.28 -7.49
CA VAL A 78 -1.67 -0.74 -7.03
C VAL A 78 -2.04 -1.28 -5.65
N TYR A 79 -1.87 -2.58 -5.43
CA TYR A 79 -2.17 -3.19 -4.15
C TYR A 79 -1.24 -4.38 -3.86
N MET A 80 -1.32 -4.87 -2.63
CA MET A 80 -0.65 -6.07 -2.13
C MET A 80 -1.67 -6.98 -1.47
N SER A 81 -1.38 -8.28 -1.45
CA SER A 81 -2.14 -9.27 -0.68
C SER A 81 -1.18 -10.27 -0.03
N ASP A 82 -1.65 -10.97 1.00
CA ASP A 82 -0.95 -12.09 1.61
C ASP A 82 -1.52 -13.44 1.13
N ASP A 83 -0.75 -14.51 1.34
CA ASP A 83 -1.12 -15.88 0.93
C ASP A 83 -2.35 -16.39 1.73
N GLU A 84 -2.55 -15.86 2.94
CA GLU A 84 -3.65 -16.22 3.83
C GLU A 84 -4.96 -15.47 3.50
N GLY A 85 -4.91 -14.47 2.61
CA GLY A 85 -6.07 -13.67 2.23
C GLY A 85 -6.67 -12.91 3.42
N ARG A 86 -5.85 -12.40 4.33
CA ARG A 86 -6.32 -11.65 5.52
C ARG A 86 -6.43 -10.16 5.27
N SER A 87 -5.56 -9.61 4.43
CA SER A 87 -5.49 -8.17 4.18
C SER A 87 -5.15 -7.84 2.74
N ILE A 88 -5.70 -6.72 2.28
CA ILE A 88 -5.29 -6.03 1.05
C ILE A 88 -4.63 -4.71 1.45
N GLY A 89 -3.36 -4.55 1.07
CA GLY A 89 -2.62 -3.30 1.23
C GLY A 89 -2.73 -2.43 -0.02
N ILE A 90 -3.36 -1.26 0.06
CA ILE A 90 -3.57 -0.34 -1.05
C ILE A 90 -2.50 0.74 -1.03
N ALA A 91 -1.88 1.02 -2.18
CA ALA A 91 -0.95 2.14 -2.28
C ALA A 91 -1.76 3.45 -2.23
N ILE A 92 -1.59 4.23 -1.15
CA ILE A 92 -2.42 5.43 -0.91
C ILE A 92 -2.27 6.45 -2.05
N ALA A 93 -1.05 6.62 -2.57
CA ALA A 93 -0.77 7.53 -3.68
C ALA A 93 -1.45 7.11 -5.01
N GLY A 94 -2.04 5.92 -5.11
CA GLY A 94 -2.84 5.48 -6.25
C GLY A 94 -4.34 5.75 -6.11
N LEU A 95 -4.79 6.30 -4.98
CA LEU A 95 -6.17 6.76 -4.81
C LEU A 95 -6.45 7.99 -5.68
N ASP A 96 -7.70 8.15 -6.10
CA ASP A 96 -8.13 9.34 -6.84
C ASP A 96 -8.07 10.60 -5.98
N ASP A 97 -8.28 10.44 -4.68
CA ASP A 97 -8.14 11.49 -3.67
C ASP A 97 -7.32 10.95 -2.48
N PRO A 98 -5.97 10.99 -2.58
CA PRO A 98 -5.07 10.37 -1.61
C PRO A 98 -5.08 11.09 -0.25
N GLU A 99 -5.50 12.36 -0.19
CA GLU A 99 -5.54 13.16 1.04
C GLU A 99 -6.61 12.68 2.03
N GLN A 100 -7.58 11.88 1.58
CA GLN A 100 -8.58 11.26 2.46
C GLN A 100 -7.99 10.21 3.42
N VAL A 101 -6.74 9.79 3.19
CA VAL A 101 -6.08 8.76 3.98
C VAL A 101 -4.69 9.24 4.40
N SER A 102 -4.53 9.53 5.68
CA SER A 102 -3.24 9.91 6.26
C SER A 102 -2.62 8.74 7.03
N PRO A 103 -1.36 8.36 6.75
CA PRO A 103 -0.63 7.39 7.56
C PRO A 103 -0.46 7.85 9.00
N SER A 104 -0.57 6.92 9.95
CA SER A 104 -0.47 7.19 11.39
C SER A 104 0.80 6.67 12.03
N ALA A 105 1.65 5.93 11.30
CA ALA A 105 2.88 5.34 11.80
C ALA A 105 3.92 5.10 10.70
N HIS A 106 5.16 4.85 11.11
CA HIS A 106 6.23 4.37 10.23
C HIS A 106 6.59 2.92 10.58
N GLY A 107 6.31 2.01 9.66
CA GLY A 107 6.76 0.62 9.68
C GLY A 107 8.14 0.43 9.08
N PHE A 108 8.89 -0.53 9.62
CA PHE A 108 10.25 -0.88 9.20
C PHE A 108 11.22 0.32 9.22
N ALA A 109 11.02 1.26 10.13
CA ALA A 109 11.76 2.53 10.20
C ALA A 109 13.27 2.33 10.33
N ALA A 110 13.73 1.22 10.91
CA ALA A 110 15.15 0.83 10.95
C ALA A 110 15.77 0.61 9.55
N ARG A 111 14.95 0.52 8.50
CA ARG A 111 15.36 0.36 7.10
C ARG A 111 15.24 1.66 6.29
N LYS A 112 14.86 2.78 6.91
CA LYS A 112 14.78 4.10 6.26
C LYS A 112 16.12 4.46 5.62
N LEU A 113 16.08 5.10 4.46
CA LEU A 113 17.29 5.62 3.82
C LEU A 113 17.84 6.80 4.64
N ASN A 114 19.16 6.81 4.87
CA ASN A 114 19.79 7.82 5.74
C ASN A 114 19.64 9.26 5.22
N TRP A 115 19.56 9.43 3.90
CA TRP A 115 19.37 10.75 3.27
C TRP A 115 17.91 11.21 3.27
N LEU A 116 16.95 10.34 3.62
CA LEU A 116 15.54 10.69 3.69
C LEU A 116 15.22 11.28 5.07
N THR A 117 15.01 12.59 5.11
CA THR A 117 14.52 13.30 6.29
C THR A 117 13.00 13.35 6.26
N LEU A 118 12.36 12.93 7.35
CA LEU A 118 10.91 12.99 7.57
C LEU A 118 10.70 13.82 8.83
N VAL A 119 9.89 14.86 8.73
CA VAL A 119 9.66 15.84 9.79
C VAL A 119 8.21 15.69 10.24
N ASP A 120 8.01 14.73 11.13
CA ASP A 120 6.73 14.36 11.72
C ASP A 120 6.96 13.73 13.10
N ASP A 121 5.90 13.74 13.91
CA ASP A 121 5.89 13.16 15.27
C ASP A 121 5.26 11.76 15.30
N LEU A 122 5.13 11.09 14.15
CA LEU A 122 4.50 9.78 14.07
C LEU A 122 5.38 8.71 14.74
N PRO A 123 4.78 7.69 15.37
CA PRO A 123 5.50 6.57 15.95
C PRO A 123 6.30 5.82 14.88
N ARG A 124 7.50 5.38 15.26
CA ARG A 124 8.47 4.70 14.37
C ARG A 124 8.80 3.32 14.91
N TYR A 125 8.37 2.30 14.20
CA TYR A 125 8.58 0.90 14.56
C TYR A 125 9.75 0.32 13.75
N PRO A 126 10.70 -0.40 14.37
CA PRO A 126 11.81 -1.02 13.63
C PRO A 126 11.36 -2.14 12.67
N GLY A 127 10.21 -2.78 12.95
CA GLY A 127 9.56 -3.80 12.14
C GLY A 127 8.15 -3.37 11.68
N PRO A 128 7.23 -4.31 11.37
CA PRO A 128 5.85 -3.94 11.05
C PRO A 128 5.23 -3.16 12.22
N PRO A 129 4.42 -2.11 11.96
CA PRO A 129 3.69 -1.45 13.03
C PRO A 129 2.61 -2.38 13.58
N PRO A 130 2.14 -2.17 14.82
CA PRO A 130 0.94 -2.82 15.30
C PRO A 130 -0.23 -2.37 14.42
N HIS A 131 -0.80 -3.30 13.68
CA HIS A 131 -2.12 -3.16 13.11
C HIS A 131 -3.03 -3.85 14.12
N ASP A 132 -4.01 -3.12 14.68
CA ASP A 132 -4.87 -3.64 15.74
C ASP A 132 -5.39 -5.06 15.37
N GLU A 133 -5.15 -6.03 16.25
CA GLU A 133 -5.70 -7.40 16.17
C GLU A 133 -7.23 -7.40 16.30
#